data_AF-A0A3A9S9X0-F1
#
_entry.id   AF-A0A3A9S9X0-F1
#
_cell.length_a   1.000
_cell.length_b   1.000
_cell.length_c   1.000
_cell.angle_alpha   90.00
_cell.angle_beta   90.00
_cell.angle_gamma   90.00
#
_symmetry.space_group_name_H-M   'P 1'
#
loop_
_entity.id
_entity.type
_entity.pdbx_description
1 polymer ?
#
loop_
_entity_poly.entity_id
_entity_poly.type
_entity_poly.pdbx_seq_one_letter_code
_entity_poly.pdbx_strand_id
1 'polypeptide(L)'
;MMKKKFKIILSAVIIVVVATIMLTSYMGYYLACIHAISKIECLDMPDDITVYGETKAEASDIYWVHMRAEKIIVCDGGPEYVQEYLEKNNSEFALRNIDVEYFTGMTDTCMYDFDMLPDYEIEKIIADDSDRYVRIVYEHKYFWLPISWYYYAPVSLV
;
A
#
# COMPACT_ATOMS: atom_id res chain seq x y z
N MET A 1 1.95 17.55 50.39
CA MET A 1 3.10 17.50 49.48
C MET A 1 3.21 16.19 48.68
N MET A 2 3.05 15.01 49.31
CA MET A 2 3.09 13.69 48.63
C MET A 2 2.05 13.53 47.50
N LYS A 3 0.81 13.98 47.69
CA LYS A 3 -0.26 13.91 46.66
C LYS A 3 0.09 14.68 45.37
N LYS A 4 0.85 15.76 45.45
CA LYS A 4 1.27 16.56 44.28
C LYS A 4 2.40 15.86 43.52
N LYS A 5 3.39 15.30 44.24
CA LYS A 5 4.46 14.48 43.65
C LYS A 5 3.91 13.20 42.99
N PHE A 6 2.95 12.54 43.62
CA PHE A 6 2.29 11.36 43.06
C PHE A 6 1.53 11.67 41.77
N LYS A 7 0.78 12.79 41.71
CA LYS A 7 0.12 13.22 40.47
C LYS A 7 1.12 13.51 39.34
N ILE A 8 2.26 14.15 39.65
CA ILE A 8 3.31 14.42 38.65
C ILE A 8 3.90 13.12 38.11
N ILE A 9 4.22 12.16 39.00
CA ILE A 9 4.76 10.85 38.60
C ILE A 9 3.74 10.08 37.75
N LEU A 10 2.47 10.05 38.17
CA LEU A 10 1.40 9.38 37.43
C LEU A 10 1.22 9.99 36.02
N SER A 11 1.21 11.32 35.91
CA SER A 11 1.13 11.99 34.61
C SER A 11 2.34 11.68 33.72
N ALA A 12 3.55 11.66 34.28
CA ALA A 12 4.75 11.29 33.53
C ALA A 12 4.69 9.85 33.02
N VAL A 13 4.22 8.90 33.84
CA VAL A 13 4.03 7.50 33.43
C VAL A 13 3.01 7.40 32.29
N ILE A 14 1.87 8.08 32.39
CA ILE A 14 0.85 8.09 31.33
C ILE A 14 1.44 8.63 30.01
N ILE A 15 2.18 9.73 30.06
CA ILE A 15 2.81 10.31 28.86
C ILE A 15 3.79 9.32 28.22
N VAL A 16 4.63 8.65 29.02
CA VAL A 16 5.59 7.66 28.51
C VAL A 16 4.86 6.46 27.89
N VAL A 17 3.78 5.98 28.51
CA VAL A 17 2.97 4.88 27.98
C VAL A 17 2.34 5.29 26.64
N VAL A 18 1.72 6.46 26.56
CA VAL A 18 1.11 6.97 25.32
C VAL A 18 2.15 7.14 24.21
N ALA A 19 3.30 7.76 24.53
CA ALA A 19 4.38 7.94 23.57
C ALA A 19 4.93 6.59 23.06
N THR A 20 5.06 5.60 23.94
CA THR A 20 5.51 4.25 23.56
C THR A 20 4.51 3.56 22.63
N ILE A 21 3.20 3.67 22.91
CA ILE A 21 2.15 3.13 22.05
C ILE A 21 2.17 3.82 20.69
N MET A 22 2.31 5.16 20.64
CA MET A 22 2.41 5.89 19.38
C MET A 22 3.64 5.50 18.56
N LEU A 23 4.82 5.40 19.19
CA LEU A 23 6.06 5.04 18.50
C LEU A 23 6.01 3.61 17.95
N THR A 24 5.55 2.66 18.77
CA THR A 24 5.38 1.27 18.32
C THR A 24 4.31 1.15 17.25
N SER A 25 3.30 2.03 17.26
CA SER A 25 2.30 2.15 16.19
C SER A 25 2.82 2.60 14.87
N TYR A 26 3.58 3.67 14.91
CA TYR A 26 4.21 4.17 13.71
C TYR A 26 5.17 3.15 13.11
N MET A 27 5.99 2.50 13.95
CA MET A 27 6.95 1.49 13.49
C MET A 27 6.26 0.23 12.95
N GLY A 28 5.21 -0.26 13.63
CA GLY A 28 4.44 -1.41 13.19
C GLY A 28 3.78 -1.18 11.83
N TYR A 29 3.15 -0.01 11.67
CA TYR A 29 2.58 0.43 10.40
C TYR A 29 3.64 0.48 9.29
N TYR A 30 4.76 1.17 9.53
CA TYR A 30 5.83 1.30 8.54
C TYR A 30 6.36 -0.06 8.09
N LEU A 31 6.68 -0.96 9.03
CA LEU A 31 7.16 -2.30 8.70
C LEU A 31 6.13 -3.13 7.94
N ALA A 32 4.83 -2.96 8.24
CA ALA A 32 3.76 -3.62 7.51
C ALA A 32 3.62 -3.10 6.07
N CYS A 33 3.74 -1.79 5.85
CA CYS A 33 3.78 -1.20 4.50
C CYS A 33 4.98 -1.73 3.72
N ILE A 34 6.17 -1.73 4.32
CA ILE A 34 7.39 -2.23 3.67
C ILE A 34 7.26 -3.71 3.30
N HIS A 35 6.64 -4.51 4.18
CA HIS A 35 6.34 -5.91 3.87
C HIS A 35 5.38 -6.03 2.69
N ALA A 36 4.29 -5.26 2.68
CA ALA A 36 3.32 -5.25 1.58
C ALA A 36 3.95 -4.82 0.24
N ILE A 37 4.82 -3.79 0.23
CA ILE A 37 5.59 -3.39 -0.95
C ILE A 37 6.50 -4.53 -1.41
N SER A 38 7.23 -5.17 -0.48
CA SER A 38 8.13 -6.27 -0.82
C SER A 38 7.41 -7.48 -1.43
N LYS A 39 6.12 -7.68 -1.11
CA LYS A 39 5.31 -8.74 -1.69
C LYS A 39 5.08 -8.55 -3.19
N ILE A 40 5.03 -7.30 -3.66
CA ILE A 40 4.92 -6.98 -5.09
C ILE A 40 6.31 -6.88 -5.73
N GLU A 41 7.27 -6.20 -5.09
CA GLU A 41 8.61 -5.98 -5.66
C GLU A 41 9.44 -7.26 -5.85
N CYS A 42 9.15 -8.32 -5.10
CA CYS A 42 9.82 -9.61 -5.25
C CYS A 42 9.19 -10.53 -6.30
N LEU A 43 8.13 -10.10 -7.00
CA LEU A 43 7.54 -10.89 -8.09
C LEU A 43 8.47 -10.89 -9.31
N ASP A 44 8.56 -12.04 -9.96
CA ASP A 44 9.14 -12.16 -11.29
C ASP A 44 8.16 -11.53 -12.29
N MET A 45 8.55 -10.37 -12.84
CA MET A 45 7.74 -9.53 -13.73
C MET A 45 8.13 -9.74 -15.20
N PRO A 46 7.27 -9.40 -16.17
CA PRO A 46 7.66 -9.42 -17.57
C PRO A 46 8.84 -8.46 -17.83
N ASP A 47 9.77 -8.86 -18.70
CA ASP A 47 11.00 -8.10 -18.99
C ASP A 47 10.75 -6.75 -19.71
N ASP A 48 9.62 -6.64 -20.41
CA ASP A 48 9.24 -5.54 -21.30
C ASP A 48 8.24 -4.57 -20.67
N ILE A 49 8.38 -4.30 -19.38
CA ILE A 49 7.52 -3.37 -18.63
C ILE A 49 8.21 -2.04 -18.35
N THR A 50 7.41 -0.98 -18.25
CA THR A 50 7.84 0.29 -17.64
C THR A 50 7.08 0.50 -16.34
N VAL A 51 7.75 0.86 -15.25
CA VAL A 51 7.07 1.15 -13.98
C VAL A 51 6.51 2.58 -14.02
N TYR A 52 5.22 2.71 -13.71
CA TYR A 52 4.56 4.01 -13.55
C TYR A 52 4.61 4.41 -12.07
N GLY A 53 5.50 5.35 -11.75
CA GLY A 53 5.67 5.84 -10.38
C GLY A 53 6.42 4.86 -9.46
N GLU A 54 6.09 4.88 -8.18
CA GLU A 54 6.68 4.05 -7.13
C GLU A 54 5.63 3.07 -6.61
N THR A 55 6.05 1.91 -6.12
CA THR A 55 5.14 1.02 -5.40
C THR A 55 4.81 1.64 -4.05
N LYS A 56 3.51 1.77 -3.77
CA LYS A 56 2.99 2.38 -2.55
C LYS A 56 2.26 1.37 -1.70
N ALA A 57 2.22 1.58 -0.39
CA ALA A 57 1.37 0.83 0.51
C ALA A 57 0.78 1.67 1.62
N GLU A 58 -0.44 1.36 2.01
CA GLU A 58 -1.15 1.99 3.12
C GLU A 58 -2.05 0.99 3.85
N ALA A 59 -2.50 1.38 5.04
CA ALA A 59 -3.54 0.66 5.73
C ALA A 59 -4.90 1.18 5.24
N SER A 60 -5.80 0.27 4.93
CA SER A 60 -7.18 0.58 4.54
C SER A 60 -8.15 -0.15 5.46
N ASP A 61 -9.27 0.50 5.76
CA ASP A 61 -10.39 -0.06 6.52
C ASP A 61 -11.63 -0.26 5.63
N ILE A 62 -11.49 0.00 4.32
CA ILE A 62 -12.56 -0.19 3.34
C ILE A 62 -12.82 -1.69 3.23
N TYR A 63 -14.07 -2.08 3.46
CA TYR A 63 -14.54 -3.46 3.65
C TYR A 63 -14.01 -4.19 4.90
N TRP A 64 -12.71 -4.14 5.20
CA TRP A 64 -12.08 -4.72 6.39
C TRP A 64 -10.69 -4.11 6.64
N VAL A 65 -10.13 -4.26 7.85
CA VAL A 65 -8.82 -3.69 8.18
C VAL A 65 -7.68 -4.48 7.52
N HIS A 66 -6.94 -3.84 6.62
CA HIS A 66 -5.95 -4.46 5.76
C HIS A 66 -4.76 -3.58 5.44
N MET A 67 -3.65 -4.21 5.06
CA MET A 67 -2.61 -3.55 4.29
C MET A 67 -2.93 -3.72 2.82
N ARG A 68 -2.86 -2.62 2.07
CA ARG A 68 -2.94 -2.60 0.61
C ARG A 68 -1.61 -2.08 0.07
N ALA A 69 -1.07 -2.74 -0.96
CA ALA A 69 0.04 -2.20 -1.75
C ALA A 69 -0.37 -2.17 -3.23
N GLU A 70 0.12 -1.19 -3.98
CA GLU A 70 -0.15 -1.02 -5.42
C GLU A 70 1.12 -0.69 -6.17
N LYS A 71 1.28 -1.35 -7.32
CA LYS A 71 2.27 -1.02 -8.34
C LYS A 71 1.57 -0.86 -9.67
N ILE A 72 1.84 0.25 -10.36
CA ILE A 72 1.34 0.48 -11.71
C ILE A 72 2.49 0.23 -12.68
N ILE A 73 2.23 -0.55 -13.72
CA ILE A 73 3.18 -0.83 -14.80
C ILE A 73 2.51 -0.56 -16.15
N VAL A 74 3.31 -0.20 -17.14
CA VAL A 74 2.90 -0.11 -18.54
C VAL A 74 3.39 -1.36 -19.26
N CYS A 75 2.47 -2.13 -19.82
CA CYS A 75 2.73 -3.38 -20.52
C CYS A 75 1.78 -3.50 -21.73
N ASP A 76 2.34 -3.72 -22.93
CA ASP A 76 1.57 -3.89 -24.18
C ASP A 76 0.52 -5.03 -24.12
N GLY A 77 0.80 -6.07 -23.32
CA GLY A 77 -0.10 -7.22 -23.20
C GLY A 77 -1.31 -6.98 -22.28
N GLY A 78 -1.35 -5.84 -21.56
CA GLY A 78 -2.42 -5.54 -20.60
C GLY A 78 -2.48 -6.50 -19.39
N PRO A 79 -3.53 -6.39 -18.56
CA PRO A 79 -3.66 -7.14 -17.31
C PRO A 79 -3.70 -8.66 -17.48
N GLU A 80 -4.35 -9.15 -18.54
CA GLU A 80 -4.48 -10.59 -18.79
C GLU A 80 -3.13 -11.25 -19.03
N TYR A 81 -2.28 -10.64 -19.87
CA TYR A 81 -0.92 -11.11 -20.10
C TYR A 81 -0.08 -11.08 -18.82
N VAL A 82 -0.18 -9.99 -18.05
CA VAL A 82 0.57 -9.85 -16.79
C VAL A 82 0.14 -10.93 -15.79
N GLN A 83 -1.17 -11.18 -15.65
CA GLN A 83 -1.68 -12.25 -14.79
C GLN A 83 -1.13 -13.62 -15.21
N GLU A 84 -1.21 -13.98 -16.50
CA GLU A 84 -0.69 -15.25 -17.01
C GLU A 84 0.82 -15.38 -16.79
N TYR A 85 1.58 -14.30 -17.00
CA TYR A 85 3.02 -14.29 -16.76
C TYR A 85 3.33 -14.53 -15.28
N LEU A 86 2.64 -13.83 -14.38
CA LEU A 86 2.84 -13.96 -12.94
C LEU A 86 2.55 -15.38 -12.48
N GLU A 87 1.42 -15.96 -12.89
CA GLU A 87 1.02 -17.34 -12.56
C GLU A 87 2.02 -18.39 -13.06
N LYS A 88 2.66 -18.15 -14.21
CA LYS A 88 3.62 -19.08 -14.80
C LYS A 88 5.00 -19.04 -14.14
N ASN A 89 5.44 -17.86 -13.71
CA ASN A 89 6.83 -17.63 -13.28
C ASN A 89 6.99 -17.51 -11.76
N ASN A 90 5.90 -17.28 -11.01
CA ASN A 90 5.92 -17.15 -9.57
C ASN A 90 5.28 -18.35 -8.86
N SER A 91 5.72 -18.64 -7.64
CA SER A 91 5.08 -19.66 -6.81
C SER A 91 3.70 -19.21 -6.32
N GLU A 92 2.79 -20.16 -6.08
CA GLU A 92 1.48 -19.89 -5.47
C GLU A 92 1.59 -19.10 -4.14
N PHE A 93 2.65 -19.36 -3.36
CA PHE A 93 2.91 -18.61 -2.13
C PHE A 93 3.31 -17.15 -2.38
N ALA A 94 4.05 -16.88 -3.45
CA ALA A 94 4.42 -15.52 -3.85
C ALA A 94 3.17 -14.74 -4.27
N LEU A 95 2.29 -15.36 -5.05
CA LEU A 95 1.04 -14.78 -5.57
C LEU A 95 -0.10 -14.68 -4.56
N ARG A 96 0.10 -15.17 -3.32
CA ARG A 96 -0.96 -15.12 -2.31
C ARG A 96 -1.37 -13.68 -2.00
N ASN A 97 -2.66 -13.41 -2.20
CA ASN A 97 -3.31 -12.11 -2.09
C ASN A 97 -2.74 -11.05 -3.06
N ILE A 98 -2.25 -11.49 -4.23
CA ILE A 98 -1.92 -10.62 -5.35
C ILE A 98 -3.07 -10.69 -6.35
N ASP A 99 -3.53 -9.54 -6.80
CA ASP A 99 -4.50 -9.39 -7.89
C ASP A 99 -3.92 -8.46 -8.97
N VAL A 100 -4.32 -8.70 -10.22
CA VAL A 100 -3.93 -7.89 -11.38
C VAL A 100 -5.20 -7.32 -12.02
N GLU A 101 -5.26 -6.01 -12.17
CA GLU A 101 -6.42 -5.30 -12.69
C GLU A 101 -6.02 -4.16 -13.64
N TYR A 102 -7.00 -3.64 -14.38
CA TYR A 102 -6.81 -2.45 -15.21
C TYR A 102 -6.61 -1.21 -14.32
N PHE A 103 -5.73 -0.30 -14.75
CA PHE A 103 -5.57 0.98 -14.08
C PHE A 103 -6.76 1.91 -14.39
N THR A 104 -7.72 1.96 -13.46
CA THR A 104 -8.96 2.75 -13.60
C THR A 104 -9.19 3.67 -12.38
N GLY A 105 -10.11 4.64 -12.51
CA GLY A 105 -10.37 5.65 -11.46
C GLY A 105 -11.52 5.34 -10.49
N MET A 106 -12.34 4.31 -10.75
CA MET A 106 -13.55 4.04 -9.96
C MET A 106 -13.32 3.12 -8.75
N THR A 107 -12.25 3.33 -8.02
CA THR A 107 -11.96 2.51 -6.84
C THR A 107 -11.69 3.43 -5.66
N ASP A 108 -12.67 3.53 -4.75
CA ASP A 108 -12.60 4.22 -3.45
C ASP A 108 -11.37 3.81 -2.59
N THR A 109 -10.61 2.81 -3.05
CA THR A 109 -9.55 2.06 -2.37
C THR A 109 -8.15 2.31 -2.93
N CYS A 110 -7.95 3.22 -3.88
CA CYS A 110 -6.68 3.29 -4.62
C CYS A 110 -5.74 4.42 -4.21
N MET A 111 -4.46 4.06 -4.04
CA MET A 111 -3.37 5.01 -3.82
C MET A 111 -2.97 5.70 -5.13
N TYR A 112 -3.17 4.99 -6.25
CA TYR A 112 -3.19 5.57 -7.57
C TYR A 112 -4.63 5.58 -8.07
N ASP A 113 -5.32 6.70 -7.89
CA ASP A 113 -6.63 6.95 -8.47
C ASP A 113 -6.47 7.73 -9.78
N PHE A 114 -6.82 7.10 -10.89
CA PHE A 114 -6.76 7.70 -12.22
C PHE A 114 -7.63 8.97 -12.32
N ASP A 115 -8.80 8.98 -11.67
CA ASP A 115 -9.74 10.11 -11.72
C ASP A 115 -9.27 11.29 -10.84
N MET A 116 -8.31 11.06 -9.93
CA MET A 116 -7.67 12.11 -9.12
C MET A 116 -6.31 12.56 -9.67
N LEU A 117 -5.83 11.99 -10.78
CA LEU A 117 -4.62 12.48 -11.42
C LEU A 117 -4.84 13.89 -12.00
N PRO A 118 -3.78 14.71 -12.12
CA PRO A 118 -3.89 15.97 -12.84
C PRO A 118 -4.33 15.75 -14.29
N ASP A 119 -5.16 16.65 -14.83
CA ASP A 119 -5.70 16.54 -16.21
C ASP A 119 -4.63 16.23 -17.27
N TYR A 120 -3.43 16.81 -17.13
CA TYR A 120 -2.33 16.58 -18.08
C TYR A 120 -1.76 15.15 -18.03
N GLU A 121 -1.80 14.47 -16.89
CA GLU A 121 -1.39 13.06 -16.77
C GLU A 121 -2.46 12.14 -17.33
N ILE A 122 -3.74 12.43 -17.04
CA ILE A 122 -4.89 11.71 -17.60
C ILE A 122 -4.84 11.75 -19.13
N GLU A 123 -4.70 12.95 -19.72
CA GLU A 123 -4.59 13.12 -21.18
C GLU A 123 -3.41 12.33 -21.76
N LYS A 124 -2.28 12.32 -21.05
CA LYS A 124 -1.09 11.57 -21.47
C LYS A 124 -1.34 10.06 -21.47
N ILE A 125 -1.95 9.52 -20.42
CA ILE A 125 -2.25 8.08 -20.31
C ILE A 125 -3.28 7.67 -21.37
N ILE A 126 -4.33 8.47 -21.59
CA ILE A 126 -5.32 8.21 -22.63
C ILE A 126 -4.66 8.23 -24.02
N ALA A 127 -3.75 9.17 -24.27
CA ALA A 127 -3.01 9.24 -25.54
C ALA A 127 -2.02 8.08 -25.74
N ASP A 128 -1.57 7.45 -24.64
CA ASP A 128 -0.61 6.34 -24.61
C ASP A 128 -1.27 4.95 -24.57
N ASP A 129 -2.60 4.91 -24.74
CA ASP A 129 -3.46 3.71 -24.61
C ASP A 129 -3.57 3.19 -23.16
N SER A 130 -4.64 3.61 -22.48
CA SER A 130 -4.88 3.31 -21.06
C SER A 130 -4.96 1.81 -20.74
N ASP A 131 -5.33 0.98 -21.71
CA ASP A 131 -5.49 -0.47 -21.51
C ASP A 131 -4.16 -1.18 -21.22
N ARG A 132 -3.04 -0.52 -21.57
CA ARG A 132 -1.69 -0.98 -21.29
C ARG A 132 -1.23 -0.67 -19.86
N TYR A 133 -1.96 0.15 -19.12
CA TYR A 133 -1.63 0.47 -17.74
C TYR A 133 -2.26 -0.57 -16.81
N VAL A 134 -1.41 -1.38 -16.22
CA VAL A 134 -1.78 -2.52 -15.38
C VAL A 134 -1.49 -2.18 -13.92
N ARG A 135 -2.47 -2.40 -13.06
CA ARG A 135 -2.33 -2.28 -11.61
C ARG A 135 -2.16 -3.66 -10.99
N ILE A 136 -1.10 -3.83 -10.22
CA ILE A 136 -0.84 -5.01 -9.40
C ILE A 136 -1.12 -4.62 -7.96
N VAL A 137 -2.02 -5.35 -7.31
CA VAL A 137 -2.51 -5.06 -5.96
C VAL A 137 -2.10 -6.19 -5.03
N TYR A 138 -1.67 -5.86 -3.82
CA TYR A 138 -1.55 -6.80 -2.71
C TYR A 138 -2.50 -6.40 -1.59
N GLU A 139 -3.34 -7.31 -1.10
CA GLU A 139 -4.24 -7.06 0.03
C GLU A 139 -4.12 -8.11 1.12
N HIS A 140 -3.84 -7.72 2.38
CA HIS A 140 -3.74 -8.69 3.46
C HIS A 140 -4.25 -8.20 4.81
N LYS A 141 -4.85 -9.12 5.57
CA LYS A 141 -5.34 -8.91 6.94
C LYS A 141 -4.24 -8.32 7.81
N TYR A 142 -4.48 -7.08 8.20
CA TYR A 142 -3.61 -6.34 9.09
C TYR A 142 -4.31 -6.20 10.44
N PHE A 143 -3.88 -7.00 11.39
CA PHE A 143 -4.41 -6.91 12.75
C PHE A 143 -3.38 -6.20 13.62
N TRP A 144 -3.50 -4.88 13.75
CA TRP A 144 -2.59 -4.13 14.59
C TRP A 144 -3.23 -2.87 15.23
N LEU A 145 -3.24 -2.89 16.57
CA LEU A 145 -3.50 -1.89 17.65
C LEU A 145 -4.19 -0.53 17.37
N PRO A 146 -4.88 0.07 18.38
CA PRO A 146 -5.98 1.06 18.22
C PRO A 146 -5.64 2.43 17.60
N ILE A 147 -4.43 2.65 17.09
CA ILE A 147 -3.96 3.94 16.55
C ILE A 147 -3.51 3.82 15.08
N SER A 148 -3.56 2.63 14.47
CA SER A 148 -3.23 2.44 13.04
C SER A 148 -4.07 3.33 12.12
N TRP A 149 -5.33 3.61 12.50
CA TRP A 149 -6.28 4.53 11.88
C TRP A 149 -5.84 6.01 11.85
N TYR A 150 -4.68 6.39 12.41
CA TYR A 150 -4.17 7.77 12.28
C TYR A 150 -3.11 7.89 11.17
N TYR A 151 -2.66 6.77 10.60
CA TYR A 151 -1.61 6.73 9.60
C TYR A 151 -2.20 6.33 8.25
N TYR A 152 -2.73 7.33 7.53
CA TYR A 152 -3.29 7.18 6.18
C TYR A 152 -2.35 7.66 5.06
N ALA A 153 -1.14 8.11 5.40
CA ALA A 153 -0.21 8.57 4.38
C ALA A 153 0.50 7.35 3.75
N PRO A 154 0.37 7.12 2.44
CA PRO A 154 0.99 5.97 1.78
C PRO A 154 2.51 6.04 1.95
N VAL A 155 3.10 4.87 2.21
CA VAL A 155 4.55 4.67 2.26
C VAL A 155 5.00 4.21 0.88
N SER A 156 6.07 4.80 0.35
CA SER A 156 6.76 4.34 -0.84
C SER A 156 8.25 4.08 -0.55
N LEU A 157 8.88 3.25 -1.37
CA LEU A 157 10.33 3.08 -1.38
C LEU A 157 10.91 4.00 -2.46
N VAL A 158 11.76 4.95 -2.06
CA VAL A 158 12.59 5.79 -2.94
C VAL A 158 13.70 4.97 -3.57
#